data_AF-A0A6G1I4L8-F1
#
_entry.id   AF-A0A6G1I4L8-F1
#
_cell.length_a   1.000
_cell.length_b   1.000
_cell.length_c   1.000
_cell.angle_alpha   90.00
_cell.angle_beta   90.00
_cell.angle_gamma   90.00
#
_symmetry.space_group_name_H-M   'P 1'
#
loop_
_entity.id
_entity.type
_entity.pdbx_description
1 polymer ?
#
loop_
_entity_poly.entity_id
_entity_poly.type
_entity_poly.pdbx_seq_one_letter_code
_entity_poly.pdbx_strand_id
1 'polypeptide(L)'
;MGEIPANDPKPRQKVQNVSETDATPTSSGLNTDGALVESVEDAEKRRVMQAPNRKGIWTRSQQPREAAMVGPRFEQTIIEDQPRPYAAIELIHKQPVRWTKDKVVSCDGGGGPLGHPRIFINTDKPKICWCTYCGLPFANEHHRKHLESLPSTSYPLTASEDPAVVVESQRVTDEPFGQR
;
A
#
# COMPACT_ATOMS: atom_id res chain seq x y z
N MET A 1 14.44 -12.36 48.04
CA MET A 1 13.89 -11.00 47.96
C MET A 1 14.80 -10.21 47.03
N GLY A 2 14.35 -9.92 45.81
CA GLY A 2 15.13 -9.10 44.87
C GLY A 2 15.01 -7.62 45.25
N GLU A 3 16.13 -6.91 45.29
CA GLU A 3 16.18 -5.48 45.62
C GLU A 3 15.36 -4.66 44.60
N ILE A 4 14.52 -3.78 45.11
CA ILE A 4 13.78 -2.82 44.30
C ILE A 4 14.80 -1.77 43.83
N PRO A 5 14.97 -1.55 42.52
CA PRO A 5 15.97 -0.60 42.03
C PRO A 5 15.62 0.82 42.51
N ALA A 6 16.57 1.45 43.21
CA ALA A 6 16.43 2.82 43.68
C ALA A 6 16.48 3.82 42.51
N ASN A 7 15.76 4.93 42.65
CA ASN A 7 15.75 6.03 41.68
C ASN A 7 17.13 6.70 41.63
N ASP A 8 17.95 6.35 40.63
CA ASP A 8 19.28 6.92 40.42
C ASP A 8 19.16 8.34 39.83
N PRO A 9 19.68 9.39 40.50
CA PRO A 9 19.58 10.77 40.02
C PRO A 9 20.37 11.04 38.72
N LYS A 10 21.18 10.08 38.26
CA LYS A 10 21.87 10.15 36.96
C LYS A 10 21.47 8.94 36.10
N PRO A 11 20.45 9.05 35.23
CA PRO A 11 20.10 7.95 34.34
C PRO A 11 21.29 7.62 33.43
N ARG A 12 21.59 6.33 33.25
CA ARG A 12 22.62 5.88 32.30
C ARG A 12 22.25 6.35 30.90
N GLN A 13 23.21 6.92 30.18
CA GLN A 13 23.04 7.23 28.77
C GLN A 13 22.88 5.92 28.00
N LYS A 14 21.83 5.85 27.16
CA LYS A 14 21.56 4.69 26.31
C LYS A 14 22.64 4.63 25.23
N VAL A 15 23.50 3.64 25.31
CA VAL A 15 24.53 3.37 24.30
C VAL A 15 23.91 2.37 23.32
N GLN A 16 23.81 2.73 22.05
CA GLN A 16 23.42 1.79 21.01
C GLN A 16 24.54 0.75 20.83
N ASN A 17 24.16 -0.53 20.82
CA ASN A 17 25.09 -1.66 20.69
C ASN A 17 25.41 -2.01 19.22
N VAL A 18 24.78 -1.34 18.26
CA VAL A 18 24.97 -1.53 16.82
C VAL A 18 25.45 -0.23 16.18
N SER A 19 26.34 -0.34 15.19
CA SER A 19 26.83 0.79 14.42
C SER A 19 25.67 1.45 13.66
N GLU A 20 25.58 2.79 13.71
CA GLU A 20 24.50 3.57 13.06
C GLU A 20 24.44 3.45 11.54
N THR A 21 25.50 2.92 10.90
CA THR A 21 25.56 2.71 9.46
C THR A 21 24.66 1.55 9.04
N ASP A 22 23.59 1.86 8.30
CA ASP A 22 22.63 0.92 7.67
C ASP A 22 21.66 0.15 8.59
N ALA A 23 21.33 0.70 9.77
CA ALA A 23 20.29 0.11 10.61
C ALA A 23 18.88 0.28 9.99
N THR A 24 18.21 -0.83 9.69
CA THR A 24 16.78 -0.82 9.38
C THR A 24 15.98 -0.60 10.67
N PRO A 25 14.92 0.22 10.66
CA PRO A 25 14.09 0.42 11.84
C PRO A 25 13.40 -0.91 12.21
N THR A 26 13.74 -1.46 13.38
CA THR A 26 13.05 -2.64 13.94
C THR A 26 11.64 -2.27 14.36
N SER A 27 10.67 -3.19 14.17
CA SER A 27 9.25 -2.99 14.52
C SER A 27 9.06 -2.66 16.00
N SER A 28 9.92 -3.22 16.84
CA SER A 28 10.11 -2.77 18.19
C SER A 28 10.88 -1.44 18.19
N GLY A 29 10.15 -0.33 18.35
CA GLY A 29 10.70 0.91 18.90
C GLY A 29 11.14 0.75 20.36
N LEU A 30 11.71 -0.40 20.71
CA LEU A 30 12.11 -0.76 22.05
C LEU A 30 13.31 0.11 22.41
N ASN A 31 13.07 1.06 23.32
CA ASN A 31 14.02 1.27 24.39
C ASN A 31 14.44 -0.12 24.89
N THR A 32 15.71 -0.49 24.71
CA THR A 32 16.26 -1.78 25.16
C THR A 32 15.96 -2.08 26.63
N ASP A 33 15.63 -1.04 27.41
CA ASP A 33 15.37 -1.09 28.86
C ASP A 33 13.91 -0.72 29.24
N GLY A 34 13.01 -0.51 28.28
CA GLY A 34 11.61 -0.11 28.53
C GLY A 34 10.65 -1.28 28.66
N ALA A 35 9.61 -1.14 29.49
CA ALA A 35 8.53 -2.12 29.53
C ALA A 35 7.79 -2.16 28.17
N LEU A 36 7.56 -3.36 27.65
CA LEU A 36 6.85 -3.59 26.40
C LEU A 36 5.34 -3.41 26.63
N VAL A 37 4.90 -2.16 26.58
CA VAL A 37 3.51 -1.74 26.83
C VAL A 37 3.08 -0.86 25.67
N GLU A 38 1.98 -1.22 25.00
CA GLU A 38 1.38 -0.40 23.95
C GLU A 38 0.54 0.74 24.52
N SER A 39 0.30 1.77 23.71
CA SER A 39 -0.68 2.80 24.07
C SER A 39 -2.08 2.28 23.76
N VAL A 40 -2.99 2.34 24.74
CA VAL A 40 -4.36 1.82 24.57
C VAL A 40 -5.10 2.53 23.42
N GLU A 41 -4.87 3.83 23.26
CA GLU A 41 -5.51 4.65 22.22
C GLU A 41 -5.03 4.27 20.81
N ASP A 42 -3.72 4.09 20.60
CA ASP A 42 -3.21 3.70 19.29
C ASP A 42 -3.54 2.24 18.97
N ALA A 43 -3.52 1.36 19.98
CA ALA A 43 -3.95 -0.03 19.88
C ALA A 43 -5.41 -0.11 19.38
N GLU A 44 -6.32 0.62 20.02
CA GLU A 44 -7.73 0.67 19.64
C GLU A 44 -7.90 1.20 18.22
N LYS A 45 -7.21 2.29 17.88
CA LYS A 45 -7.23 2.85 16.52
C LYS A 45 -6.76 1.84 15.47
N ARG A 46 -5.69 1.09 15.74
CA ARG A 46 -5.18 0.05 14.83
C ARG A 46 -6.07 -1.19 14.79
N ARG A 47 -6.76 -1.53 15.87
CA ARG A 47 -7.74 -2.63 15.95
C ARG A 47 -8.96 -2.34 15.09
N VAL A 48 -9.45 -1.08 15.10
CA VAL A 48 -10.66 -0.69 14.35
C VAL A 48 -10.37 -0.49 12.87
N MET A 49 -9.21 0.05 12.49
CA MET A 49 -8.90 0.27 11.06
C MET A 49 -8.53 -1.03 10.34
N GLN A 50 -9.29 -1.38 9.29
CA GLN A 50 -9.04 -2.58 8.49
C GLN A 50 -7.61 -2.66 7.92
N ALA A 51 -7.06 -1.52 7.50
CA ALA A 51 -5.69 -1.35 7.01
C ALA A 51 -5.15 0.04 7.40
N PRO A 52 -3.83 0.29 7.32
CA PRO A 52 -3.24 1.60 7.63
C PRO A 52 -3.84 2.77 6.84
N ASN A 53 -4.26 2.52 5.61
CA ASN A 53 -4.80 3.49 4.66
C ASN A 53 -6.32 3.37 4.44
N ARG A 54 -7.01 2.41 5.09
CA ARG A 54 -8.43 2.18 4.88
C ARG A 54 -9.13 1.68 6.14
N LYS A 55 -10.20 2.38 6.55
CA LYS A 55 -10.98 2.00 7.73
C LYS A 55 -11.93 0.82 7.47
N GLY A 56 -12.67 0.86 6.37
CA GLY A 56 -13.76 -0.09 6.09
C GLY A 56 -13.35 -1.30 5.26
N ILE A 57 -14.26 -2.29 5.21
CA ILE A 57 -14.14 -3.46 4.35
C ILE A 57 -14.24 -3.10 2.86
N TRP A 58 -13.74 -3.98 1.99
CA TRP A 58 -13.79 -3.83 0.53
C TRP A 58 -14.36 -5.07 -0.18
N THR A 59 -14.87 -6.04 0.58
CA THR A 59 -15.55 -7.22 0.02
C THR A 59 -16.70 -7.61 0.93
N ARG A 60 -17.81 -8.07 0.35
CA ARG A 60 -19.04 -8.42 1.08
C ARG A 60 -18.83 -9.49 2.16
N SER A 61 -17.95 -10.46 1.91
CA SER A 61 -17.62 -11.55 2.84
C SER A 61 -16.47 -11.23 3.80
N GLN A 62 -15.90 -10.03 3.74
CA GLN A 62 -14.80 -9.64 4.61
C GLN A 62 -15.33 -9.25 5.99
N GLN A 63 -14.78 -9.84 7.05
CA GLN A 63 -15.10 -9.46 8.42
C GLN A 63 -14.38 -8.15 8.80
N PRO A 64 -15.07 -7.18 9.42
CA PRO A 64 -14.42 -5.96 9.90
C PRO A 64 -13.44 -6.29 11.02
N ARG A 65 -12.30 -5.61 11.03
CA ARG A 65 -11.18 -5.90 11.95
C ARG A 65 -11.55 -5.76 13.41
N GLU A 66 -12.41 -4.78 13.73
CA GLU A 66 -12.96 -4.58 15.07
C GLU A 66 -13.67 -5.82 15.62
N ALA A 67 -14.29 -6.64 14.76
CA ALA A 67 -14.93 -7.89 15.16
C ALA A 67 -13.99 -9.10 15.09
N ALA A 68 -12.97 -9.05 14.22
CA ALA A 68 -12.03 -10.15 14.03
C ALA A 68 -10.92 -10.18 15.09
N MET A 69 -10.56 -9.02 15.65
CA MET A 69 -9.49 -8.87 16.65
C MET A 69 -10.00 -8.74 18.08
N VAL A 70 -10.97 -9.58 18.43
CA VAL A 70 -11.56 -9.63 19.78
C VAL A 70 -11.44 -11.05 20.33
N GLY A 71 -11.36 -11.16 21.66
CA GLY A 71 -11.42 -12.42 22.38
C GLY A 71 -10.10 -12.84 23.02
N PRO A 72 -10.06 -14.02 23.67
CA PRO A 72 -8.96 -14.43 24.54
C PRO A 72 -7.58 -14.48 23.87
N ARG A 73 -7.54 -14.64 22.54
CA ARG A 73 -6.29 -14.66 21.77
C ARG A 73 -5.63 -13.28 21.65
N PHE A 74 -6.38 -12.19 21.84
CA PHE A 74 -5.88 -10.83 21.63
C PHE A 74 -5.72 -10.02 22.93
N GLU A 75 -6.24 -10.51 24.07
CA GLU A 75 -6.23 -9.79 25.37
C GLU A 75 -4.81 -9.43 25.88
N GLN A 76 -3.82 -10.28 25.59
CA GLN A 76 -2.42 -10.08 25.96
C GLN A 76 -1.51 -9.98 24.73
N THR A 77 -2.07 -9.53 23.60
CA THR A 77 -1.33 -9.37 22.34
C THR A 77 -1.16 -7.90 22.05
N ILE A 78 0.08 -7.49 21.79
CA ILE A 78 0.42 -6.13 21.36
C ILE A 78 -0.09 -5.93 19.93
N ILE A 79 -0.99 -4.97 19.74
CA ILE A 79 -1.68 -4.75 18.47
C ILE A 79 -0.75 -4.12 17.43
N GLU A 80 0.25 -3.34 17.84
CA GLU A 80 1.26 -2.74 16.97
C GLU A 80 2.00 -3.77 16.13
N ASP A 81 2.37 -4.90 16.75
CA ASP A 81 3.21 -5.92 16.14
C ASP A 81 2.42 -6.90 15.28
N GLN A 82 1.08 -6.81 15.28
CA GLN A 82 0.24 -7.69 14.47
C GLN A 82 0.31 -7.30 12.98
N PRO A 83 0.38 -8.28 12.06
CA PRO A 83 0.41 -8.00 10.63
C PRO A 83 -0.75 -7.11 10.18
N ARG A 84 -0.39 -5.99 9.53
CA ARG A 84 -1.35 -4.99 9.05
C ARG A 84 -0.88 -4.34 7.75
N PRO A 85 -0.90 -5.06 6.62
CA PRO A 85 -0.45 -4.52 5.33
C PRO A 85 -1.37 -3.41 4.83
N TYR A 86 -0.84 -2.57 3.94
CA TYR A 86 -1.62 -1.56 3.23
C TYR A 86 -2.67 -2.21 2.33
N ALA A 87 -3.87 -1.63 2.29
CA ALA A 87 -4.92 -2.05 1.38
C ALA A 87 -4.56 -1.63 -0.05
N ALA A 88 -4.35 -2.62 -0.92
CA ALA A 88 -3.97 -2.41 -2.31
C ALA A 88 -5.02 -1.62 -3.11
N ILE A 89 -6.30 -1.67 -2.74
CA ILE A 89 -7.38 -0.90 -3.38
C ILE A 89 -7.12 0.61 -3.34
N GLU A 90 -6.67 1.14 -2.20
CA GLU A 90 -6.36 2.57 -2.10
C GLU A 90 -5.06 2.92 -2.84
N LEU A 91 -4.10 1.99 -2.88
CA LEU A 91 -2.82 2.19 -3.57
C LEU A 91 -3.01 2.21 -5.10
N ILE A 92 -3.87 1.35 -5.65
CA ILE A 92 -4.11 1.32 -7.10
C ILE A 92 -4.90 2.56 -7.56
N HIS A 93 -5.80 3.09 -6.73
CA HIS A 93 -6.54 4.33 -7.05
C HIS A 93 -5.68 5.60 -7.01
N LYS A 94 -4.44 5.52 -6.50
CA LYS A 94 -3.44 6.59 -6.62
C LYS A 94 -2.72 6.59 -7.97
N GLN A 95 -2.76 5.48 -8.71
CA GLN A 95 -2.09 5.40 -10.01
C GLN A 95 -2.77 6.32 -11.02
N PRO A 96 -2.01 7.16 -11.75
CA PRO A 96 -2.56 7.99 -12.80
C PRO A 96 -2.99 7.16 -14.01
N VAL A 97 -4.02 7.64 -14.71
CA VAL A 97 -4.46 7.07 -15.98
C VAL A 97 -3.35 7.18 -17.02
N ARG A 98 -2.99 6.04 -17.62
CA ARG A 98 -2.04 5.98 -18.73
C ARG A 98 -2.76 6.27 -20.04
N TRP A 99 -2.41 7.39 -20.65
CA TRP A 99 -2.98 7.83 -21.91
C TRP A 99 -2.31 7.13 -23.09
N THR A 100 -3.12 6.61 -24.01
CA THR A 100 -2.64 5.96 -25.23
C THR A 100 -3.34 6.53 -26.46
N LYS A 101 -2.67 6.46 -27.62
CA LYS A 101 -3.27 6.84 -28.91
C LYS A 101 -3.95 5.66 -29.58
N ASP A 102 -3.45 4.46 -29.32
CA ASP A 102 -3.98 3.22 -29.89
C ASP A 102 -5.29 2.78 -29.26
N LYS A 103 -6.09 2.05 -30.03
CA LYS A 103 -7.36 1.45 -29.60
C LYS A 103 -7.17 0.21 -28.72
N VAL A 104 -6.00 -0.42 -28.80
CA VAL A 104 -5.66 -1.63 -28.05
C VAL A 104 -4.31 -1.45 -27.41
N VAL A 105 -4.21 -1.72 -26.11
CA VAL A 105 -2.97 -1.60 -25.32
C VAL A 105 -2.58 -2.97 -24.79
N SER A 106 -1.31 -3.33 -24.91
CA SER A 106 -0.77 -4.54 -24.27
C SER A 106 -0.26 -4.23 -22.85
N CYS A 107 -0.69 -5.01 -21.87
CA CYS A 107 -0.18 -4.96 -20.49
C CYS A 107 0.35 -6.34 -20.09
N ASP A 108 1.57 -6.37 -19.58
CA ASP A 108 2.26 -7.55 -19.02
C ASP A 108 2.60 -7.35 -17.54
N GLY A 109 2.30 -6.19 -16.96
CA GLY A 109 2.57 -5.89 -15.55
C GLY A 109 3.98 -5.36 -15.27
N GLY A 110 4.83 -5.17 -16.29
CA GLY A 110 6.22 -4.75 -16.11
C GLY A 110 7.17 -5.93 -15.84
N GLY A 111 8.47 -5.72 -16.07
CA GLY A 111 9.50 -6.74 -15.81
C GLY A 111 9.41 -8.03 -16.65
N GLY A 112 8.68 -8.03 -17.77
CA GLY A 112 8.56 -9.17 -18.68
C GLY A 112 8.01 -10.43 -17.98
N PRO A 113 8.80 -11.51 -17.81
CA PRO A 113 8.34 -12.73 -17.13
C PRO A 113 8.06 -12.56 -15.63
N LEU A 114 8.50 -11.46 -15.00
CA LEU A 114 8.22 -11.17 -13.59
C LEU A 114 6.83 -10.55 -13.35
N GLY A 115 6.15 -10.16 -14.43
CA GLY A 115 4.80 -9.62 -14.39
C GLY A 115 3.71 -10.70 -14.49
N HIS A 116 2.61 -10.35 -15.14
CA HIS A 116 1.49 -11.25 -15.43
C HIS A 116 1.44 -11.62 -16.91
N PRO A 117 0.64 -12.63 -17.32
CA PRO A 117 0.47 -12.95 -18.73
C PRO A 117 0.03 -11.72 -19.53
N ARG A 118 0.69 -11.48 -20.66
CA ARG A 118 0.38 -10.34 -21.53
C ARG A 118 -1.09 -10.39 -21.96
N ILE A 119 -1.83 -9.34 -21.66
CA ILE A 119 -3.21 -9.13 -22.12
C ILE A 119 -3.33 -7.91 -23.01
N PHE A 120 -4.38 -7.89 -23.82
CA PHE A 120 -4.73 -6.78 -24.69
C PHE A 120 -6.01 -6.12 -24.18
N ILE A 121 -5.95 -4.82 -23.92
CA ILE A 121 -7.02 -4.03 -23.31
C ILE A 121 -7.57 -3.09 -24.38
N ASN A 122 -8.88 -3.12 -24.61
CA ASN A 122 -9.55 -2.23 -25.56
C ASN A 122 -9.84 -0.87 -24.89
N THR A 123 -9.31 0.21 -25.46
CA THR A 123 -9.45 1.61 -24.99
C THR A 123 -10.34 2.47 -25.89
N ASP A 124 -11.03 1.88 -26.87
CA ASP A 124 -11.90 2.57 -27.85
C ASP A 124 -13.20 3.12 -27.24
N LYS A 125 -13.55 2.72 -26.02
CA LYS A 125 -14.72 3.27 -25.31
C LYS A 125 -14.32 4.54 -24.56
N PRO A 126 -15.24 5.52 -24.40
CA PRO A 126 -14.98 6.75 -23.64
C PRO A 126 -15.03 6.51 -22.12
N LYS A 127 -14.20 5.57 -21.63
CA LYS A 127 -14.09 5.20 -20.23
C LYS A 127 -12.65 4.82 -19.90
N ILE A 128 -12.32 4.84 -18.62
CA ILE A 128 -11.06 4.29 -18.13
C ILE A 128 -11.18 2.75 -18.16
N CYS A 129 -10.25 2.10 -18.87
CA CYS A 129 -10.16 0.66 -18.98
C CYS A 129 -8.95 0.19 -18.17
N TRP A 130 -9.16 -0.72 -17.21
CA TRP A 130 -8.09 -1.21 -16.34
C TRP A 130 -7.62 -2.60 -16.74
N CYS A 131 -6.35 -2.90 -16.45
CA CYS A 131 -5.82 -4.26 -16.53
C CYS A 131 -6.49 -5.15 -15.46
N THR A 132 -6.92 -6.36 -15.84
CA THR A 132 -7.56 -7.30 -14.92
C THR A 132 -6.61 -7.96 -13.93
N TYR A 133 -5.29 -7.86 -14.16
CA TYR A 133 -4.26 -8.40 -13.27
C TYR A 133 -3.75 -7.32 -12.32
N CYS A 134 -3.03 -6.31 -12.84
CA CYS A 134 -2.44 -5.25 -12.02
C CYS A 134 -3.42 -4.15 -11.59
N GLY A 135 -4.57 -4.01 -12.24
CA GLY A 135 -5.49 -2.89 -11.98
C GLY A 135 -5.04 -1.54 -12.54
N LEU A 136 -3.95 -1.50 -13.31
CA LEU A 136 -3.43 -0.27 -13.92
C LEU A 136 -4.45 0.34 -14.90
N PRO A 137 -4.74 1.64 -14.78
CA PRO A 137 -5.73 2.32 -15.62
C PRO A 137 -5.14 2.81 -16.95
N PHE A 138 -5.88 2.58 -18.04
CA PHE A 138 -5.58 3.07 -19.39
C PHE A 138 -6.78 3.80 -19.98
N ALA A 139 -6.54 4.82 -20.79
CA ALA A 139 -7.58 5.51 -21.55
C ALA A 139 -7.02 6.04 -22.87
N ASN A 140 -7.87 6.13 -23.88
CA ASN A 140 -7.47 6.71 -25.16
C ASN A 140 -7.51 8.25 -25.10
N GLU A 141 -6.48 8.91 -25.63
CA GLU A 141 -6.36 10.38 -25.71
C GLU A 141 -7.55 11.04 -26.41
N HIS A 142 -8.17 10.38 -27.39
CA HIS A 142 -9.36 10.89 -28.08
C HIS A 142 -10.54 11.17 -27.14
N HIS A 143 -10.64 10.41 -26.04
CA HIS A 143 -11.72 10.56 -25.05
C HIS A 143 -11.34 11.45 -23.86
N ARG A 144 -10.16 12.08 -23.88
CA ARG A 144 -9.65 12.86 -22.74
C ARG A 144 -10.59 13.97 -22.30
N LYS A 145 -11.09 14.79 -23.24
CA LYS A 145 -12.05 15.87 -22.95
C LYS A 145 -13.33 15.36 -22.29
N HIS A 146 -13.81 14.19 -22.71
CA HIS A 146 -14.99 13.59 -22.10
C HIS A 146 -14.71 13.14 -20.66
N LEU A 147 -13.58 12.46 -20.44
CA LEU A 147 -13.19 12.01 -19.10
C LEU A 147 -12.92 13.16 -18.13
N GLU A 148 -12.32 14.26 -18.61
CA GLU A 148 -12.12 15.49 -17.83
C GLU A 148 -13.44 16.22 -17.53
N SER A 149 -14.47 16.05 -18.37
CA SER A 149 -15.79 16.65 -18.12
C SER A 149 -16.63 15.92 -17.07
N LEU A 150 -16.25 14.69 -16.69
CA LEU A 150 -16.96 13.92 -15.68
C LEU A 150 -16.75 14.55 -14.28
N PRO A 151 -17.78 14.57 -13.43
CA PRO A 151 -17.69 15.20 -12.10
C PRO A 151 -16.68 14.48 -11.18
N SER A 152 -16.47 13.18 -11.40
CA SER A 152 -15.51 12.38 -10.67
C SER A 152 -15.08 11.20 -11.54
N THR A 153 -13.82 10.79 -11.41
CA THR A 153 -13.24 9.62 -12.06
C THR A 153 -12.65 8.70 -11.01
N SER A 154 -12.61 7.39 -11.30
CA SER A 154 -12.09 6.39 -10.36
C SER A 154 -10.57 6.43 -10.20
N TYR A 155 -9.85 7.06 -11.13
CA TYR A 155 -8.40 7.19 -11.11
C TYR A 155 -8.00 8.62 -11.47
N PRO A 156 -6.92 9.16 -10.90
CA PRO A 156 -6.44 10.49 -11.24
C PRO A 156 -6.05 10.58 -12.73
N LEU A 157 -6.55 11.61 -13.42
CA LEU A 157 -6.29 11.82 -14.84
C LEU A 157 -4.91 12.45 -15.12
N THR A 158 -4.38 13.17 -14.14
CA THR A 158 -3.07 13.83 -14.16
C THR A 158 -2.03 12.98 -13.42
N ALA A 159 -0.77 13.15 -13.76
CA ALA A 159 0.33 12.56 -13.00
C ALA A 159 0.22 12.96 -11.52
N SER A 160 0.45 11.99 -10.64
CA SER A 160 0.49 12.18 -9.19
C SER A 160 1.91 11.91 -8.70
N GLU A 161 2.41 12.75 -7.80
CA GLU A 161 3.73 12.60 -7.16
C GLU A 161 3.69 11.65 -5.94
N ASP A 162 2.63 10.86 -5.78
CA ASP A 162 2.50 9.95 -4.65
C ASP A 162 3.55 8.82 -4.75
N PRO A 163 4.27 8.50 -3.65
CA PRO A 163 5.30 7.45 -3.65
C PRO A 163 4.76 6.05 -4.00
N ALA A 164 3.44 5.84 -3.93
CA ALA A 164 2.82 4.60 -4.39
C ALA A 164 2.78 4.49 -5.92
N VAL A 165 2.98 5.58 -6.67
CA VAL A 165 2.88 5.61 -8.14
C VAL A 165 4.02 4.83 -8.78
N VAL A 166 3.66 3.88 -9.64
CA VAL A 166 4.62 3.07 -10.39
C VAL A 166 4.98 3.81 -11.67
N VAL A 167 6.19 4.38 -11.67
CA VAL A 167 6.77 5.16 -12.79
C VAL A 167 7.11 4.29 -14.01
N GLU A 168 6.92 2.97 -13.93
CA GLU A 168 7.36 2.05 -14.96
C GLU A 168 6.60 2.29 -16.27
N SER A 169 7.33 2.83 -17.25
CA SER A 169 6.92 2.95 -18.63
C SER A 169 6.84 1.54 -19.20
N GLN A 170 5.66 0.95 -19.13
CA GLN A 170 5.36 -0.22 -19.96
C GLN A 170 5.66 0.19 -21.39
N ARG A 171 6.65 -0.47 -22.01
CA ARG A 171 7.01 -0.25 -23.42
C ARG A 171 5.81 -0.65 -24.26
N VAL A 172 4.93 0.31 -24.54
CA VAL A 172 3.92 0.21 -25.59
C VAL A 172 4.66 0.43 -26.91
N THR A 173 5.34 -0.62 -27.38
CA THR A 173 6.07 -0.61 -28.65
C THR A 173 5.48 -1.67 -29.56
N ASP A 174 5.31 -1.35 -30.84
CA ASP A 174 4.82 -2.27 -31.87
C ASP A 174 5.84 -3.36 -32.25
N GLU A 175 7.02 -3.38 -31.62
CA GLU A 175 8.04 -4.39 -31.88
C GLU A 175 7.61 -5.77 -31.32
N PRO A 176 7.58 -6.83 -32.15
CA PRO A 176 7.14 -8.16 -31.74
C PRO A 176 8.00 -8.78 -30.63
N PHE A 177 9.22 -8.28 -30.41
CA PHE A 177 10.17 -8.75 -29.39
C PHE A 177 10.78 -7.64 -28.51
N GLY A 178 10.24 -6.41 -28.53
CA GLY A 178 10.81 -5.25 -27.79
C GLY A 178 10.76 -5.33 -26.24
N GLN A 179 10.26 -6.46 -25.72
CA GLN A 179 10.07 -6.76 -24.29
C GLN A 179 10.81 -8.05 -23.86
N ARG A 180 11.94 -8.38 -24.50
CA ARG A 180 12.98 -9.16 -23.81
C ARG A 180 13.82 -8.22 -22.94
#